data_AF-A0A832AAE1-F1
#
_entry.id   AF-A0A832AAE1-F1
#
_cell.length_a   1.000
_cell.length_b   1.000
_cell.length_c   1.000
_cell.angle_alpha   90.00
_cell.angle_beta   90.00
_cell.angle_gamma   90.00
#
_symmetry.space_group_name_H-M   'P 1'
#
loop_
_entity.id
_entity.type
_entity.pdbx_description
1 polymer ?
#
loop_
_entity_poly.entity_id
_entity_poly.type
_entity_poly.pdbx_seq_one_letter_code
_entity_poly.pdbx_strand_id
1 'polypeptide(L)'
;MIRKLDIYPRDLRFIGTPVDYIAFKGLSSGNPEKILFIEVKASQSGALTERERSIKSLIESRKVEWVTFNIRKEIEKAFEVVEKEPATTVIKSEIGKPFEKHTYQITRSEGDDEFYE
;
A
#
# COMPACT_ATOMS: atom_id res chain seq x y z
N MET A 1 -26.00 4.53 1.49
CA MET A 1 -24.95 5.29 0.78
C MET A 1 -24.32 4.50 -0.36
N ILE A 2 -23.76 3.31 -0.13
CA ILE A 2 -23.20 2.45 -1.19
C ILE A 2 -24.24 2.10 -2.27
N ARG A 3 -25.49 1.77 -1.88
CA ARG A 3 -26.61 1.60 -2.83
C ARG A 3 -26.94 2.85 -3.66
N LYS A 4 -26.64 4.06 -3.15
CA LYS A 4 -26.85 5.33 -3.87
C LYS A 4 -25.71 5.63 -4.85
N LEU A 5 -24.52 5.11 -4.56
CA LEU A 5 -23.34 5.23 -5.43
C LEU A 5 -23.29 4.15 -6.51
N ASP A 6 -24.18 3.15 -6.42
CA ASP A 6 -24.26 2.03 -7.37
C ASP A 6 -22.91 1.31 -7.52
N ILE A 7 -22.27 1.02 -6.37
CA ILE A 7 -20.99 0.33 -6.30
C ILE A 7 -21.23 -1.09 -5.81
N TYR A 8 -20.74 -2.07 -6.58
CA TYR A 8 -20.75 -3.46 -6.15
C TYR A 8 -19.70 -3.69 -5.05
N PRO A 9 -20.00 -4.49 -4.00
CA PRO A 9 -19.02 -4.81 -2.95
C PRO A 9 -17.69 -5.37 -3.48
N ARG A 10 -17.72 -6.12 -4.58
CA ARG A 10 -16.52 -6.68 -5.23
C ARG A 10 -15.57 -5.59 -5.77
N ASP A 11 -16.09 -4.40 -6.05
CA ASP A 11 -15.32 -3.26 -6.56
C ASP A 11 -14.70 -2.41 -5.44
N LEU A 12 -14.98 -2.69 -4.16
CA LEU A 12 -14.47 -1.95 -3.01
C LEU A 12 -13.19 -2.58 -2.45
N ARG A 13 -12.22 -1.74 -2.08
CA ARG A 13 -11.01 -2.13 -1.35
C ARG A 13 -10.79 -1.18 -0.18
N PHE A 14 -10.46 -1.75 0.97
CA PHE A 14 -10.02 -0.98 2.13
C PHE A 14 -8.55 -0.59 1.97
N ILE A 15 -8.21 0.66 2.28
CA ILE A 15 -6.83 1.19 2.25
C ILE A 15 -6.43 1.91 3.56
N GLY A 16 -7.41 2.41 4.34
CA GLY A 16 -7.21 3.01 5.66
C GLY A 16 -6.79 4.49 5.67
N THR A 17 -6.51 5.03 6.87
CA THR A 17 -6.24 6.46 7.07
C THR A 17 -5.12 6.98 6.15
N PRO A 18 -5.34 8.10 5.42
CA PRO A 18 -6.39 9.12 5.57
C PRO A 18 -7.61 8.99 4.64
N VAL A 19 -7.81 7.83 3.99
CA VAL A 19 -9.00 7.56 3.15
C VAL A 19 -9.38 6.09 3.34
N ASP A 20 -10.48 5.78 4.01
CA ASP A 20 -10.78 4.38 4.36
C ASP A 20 -10.86 3.40 3.17
N TYR A 21 -11.54 3.76 2.08
CA TYR A 21 -11.79 2.87 0.94
C TYR A 21 -11.48 3.51 -0.41
N ILE A 22 -11.15 2.65 -1.38
CA ILE A 22 -11.19 2.93 -2.82
C ILE A 22 -12.21 2.03 -3.50
N ALA A 23 -12.97 2.57 -4.45
CA ALA A 23 -13.92 1.82 -5.26
C ALA A 23 -13.56 1.93 -6.74
N PHE A 24 -13.57 0.80 -7.45
CA PHE A 24 -13.38 0.73 -8.90
C PHE A 24 -14.72 0.44 -9.59
N LYS A 25 -15.63 1.43 -9.61
CA LYS A 25 -17.01 1.24 -10.07
C LYS A 25 -17.05 0.61 -11.46
N GLY A 26 -17.77 -0.51 -11.58
CA GLY A 26 -17.99 -1.20 -12.85
C GLY A 26 -16.83 -2.12 -13.27
N LEU A 27 -15.78 -2.23 -12.46
CA LEU A 27 -14.65 -3.10 -12.74
C LEU A 27 -15.08 -4.58 -12.76
N SER A 28 -15.85 -5.02 -11.76
CA SER A 28 -16.34 -6.41 -11.68
C SER A 28 -17.31 -6.81 -12.79
N SER A 29 -18.00 -5.85 -13.41
CA SER A 29 -18.86 -6.08 -14.57
C SER A 29 -18.13 -5.93 -15.91
N GLY A 30 -16.82 -5.64 -15.90
CA GLY A 30 -16.02 -5.45 -17.10
C GLY A 30 -16.22 -4.11 -17.81
N ASN A 31 -16.93 -3.16 -17.18
CA ASN A 31 -17.16 -1.81 -17.71
C ASN A 31 -16.73 -0.75 -16.68
N PRO A 32 -15.43 -0.44 -16.55
CA PRO A 32 -14.94 0.53 -15.56
C PRO A 32 -15.48 1.94 -15.83
N GLU A 33 -16.13 2.54 -14.84
CA GLU A 33 -16.78 3.85 -14.98
C GLU A 33 -16.07 4.96 -14.18
N LYS A 34 -15.67 4.65 -12.95
CA LYS A 34 -15.13 5.66 -12.02
C LYS A 34 -14.31 5.02 -10.91
N ILE A 35 -13.24 5.72 -10.53
CA ILE A 35 -12.50 5.43 -9.29
C ILE A 35 -12.99 6.41 -8.21
N LEU A 36 -13.43 5.91 -7.06
CA LEU A 36 -13.89 6.71 -5.93
C LEU A 36 -12.98 6.51 -4.73
N PHE A 37 -12.60 7.61 -4.08
CA PHE A 37 -11.96 7.63 -2.77
C PHE A 37 -13.04 7.93 -1.72
N ILE A 38 -13.14 7.11 -0.68
CA ILE A 38 -14.26 7.13 0.26
C ILE A 38 -13.71 7.13 1.68
N GLU A 39 -14.02 8.19 2.41
CA GLU A 39 -13.80 8.29 3.86
C GLU A 39 -15.14 8.09 4.58
N VAL A 40 -15.16 7.28 5.63
CA VAL A 40 -16.38 6.96 6.39
C VAL A 40 -16.31 7.60 7.78
N LYS A 41 -17.23 8.53 8.05
CA LYS A 41 -17.39 9.11 9.39
C LYS A 41 -18.61 8.55 10.10
N ALA A 42 -18.41 8.08 11.34
CA ALA A 42 -19.49 7.66 12.23
C ALA A 42 -20.04 8.82 13.09
N SER A 43 -19.29 9.92 13.23
CA SER A 43 -19.72 11.07 14.04
C SER A 43 -20.81 11.89 13.34
N GLN A 44 -21.68 12.53 14.13
CA GLN A 44 -22.74 13.40 13.60
C GLN A 44 -22.21 14.61 12.83
N SER A 45 -21.05 15.15 13.22
CA SER A 45 -20.45 16.29 12.52
C SER A 45 -19.96 15.92 11.12
N GLY A 46 -19.62 14.65 10.88
CA GLY A 46 -19.03 14.20 9.62
C GLY A 46 -17.77 14.96 9.21
N ALA A 47 -17.14 15.67 10.16
CA ALA A 47 -16.05 16.59 9.86
C ALA A 47 -14.79 15.82 9.48
N LEU A 48 -14.16 16.23 8.37
CA LEU A 48 -12.87 15.70 7.98
C LEU A 48 -11.77 16.19 8.94
N THR A 49 -10.72 15.40 9.11
CA THR A 49 -9.46 15.88 9.69
C THR A 49 -8.72 16.78 8.69
N GLU A 50 -7.69 17.49 9.15
CA GLU A 50 -6.86 18.31 8.25
C GLU A 50 -6.15 17.47 7.19
N ARG A 51 -5.67 16.27 7.57
CA ARG A 51 -5.05 15.31 6.66
C ARG A 51 -6.05 14.83 5.60
N GLU A 52 -7.25 14.44 6.00
CA GLU A 52 -8.31 14.03 5.07
C GLU A 52 -8.73 15.17 4.13
N ARG A 53 -8.89 16.40 4.64
CA ARG A 53 -9.18 17.59 3.81
C ARG A 53 -8.10 17.82 2.75
N SER A 54 -6.84 17.68 3.12
CA SER A 54 -5.71 17.87 2.21
C SER A 54 -5.77 16.85 1.06
N ILE A 55 -6.03 15.58 1.37
CA ILE A 55 -6.18 14.51 0.36
C ILE A 55 -7.41 14.74 -0.52
N LYS A 56 -8.56 15.09 0.06
CA LYS A 56 -9.76 15.47 -0.70
C LYS A 56 -9.45 16.59 -1.70
N SER A 57 -8.70 17.60 -1.27
CA SER A 57 -8.34 18.74 -2.12
C SER A 57 -7.44 18.35 -3.29
N LEU A 58 -6.50 17.42 -3.09
CA LEU A 58 -5.68 16.86 -4.18
C LEU A 58 -6.54 16.09 -5.19
N ILE A 59 -7.47 15.26 -4.71
CA ILE A 59 -8.39 14.48 -5.57
C ILE A 59 -9.30 15.42 -6.37
N GLU A 60 -9.94 16.40 -5.72
CA GLU A 60 -10.83 17.36 -6.39
C GLU A 60 -10.08 18.25 -7.39
N SER A 61 -8.81 18.53 -7.12
CA SER A 61 -7.90 19.23 -8.03
C SER A 61 -7.32 18.33 -9.13
N ARG A 62 -7.76 17.07 -9.23
CA ARG A 62 -7.26 16.06 -10.20
C ARG A 62 -5.76 15.80 -10.13
N LYS A 63 -5.14 15.98 -8.96
CA LYS A 63 -3.72 15.67 -8.70
C LYS A 63 -3.57 14.21 -8.29
N VAL A 64 -4.02 13.29 -9.15
CA VAL A 64 -3.96 11.84 -8.94
C VAL A 64 -3.14 11.23 -10.08
N GLU A 65 -2.15 10.41 -9.75
CA GLU A 65 -1.22 9.83 -10.72
C GLU A 65 -1.23 8.31 -10.65
N TRP A 66 -1.03 7.67 -11.81
CA TRP A 66 -0.80 6.24 -11.91
C TRP A 66 0.70 5.97 -12.04
N VAL A 67 1.26 5.23 -11.08
CA VAL A 67 2.66 4.80 -11.10
C VAL A 67 2.71 3.27 -11.09
N THR A 68 3.46 2.68 -12.00
CA THR A 68 3.72 1.22 -12.04
C THR A 68 5.16 0.95 -11.65
N PHE A 69 5.36 0.25 -10.55
CA PHE A 69 6.68 -0.13 -10.07
C PHE A 69 6.91 -1.63 -10.31
N ASN A 70 7.93 -1.96 -11.10
CA ASN A 70 8.33 -3.36 -11.29
C ASN A 70 9.47 -3.68 -10.34
N ILE A 71 9.15 -4.27 -9.19
CA ILE A 71 10.13 -4.58 -8.15
C ILE A 71 11.31 -5.43 -8.66
N ARG A 72 11.09 -6.34 -9.62
CA ARG A 72 12.19 -7.18 -10.17
C ARG A 72 13.22 -6.33 -10.89
N LYS A 73 12.77 -5.46 -11.80
CA LYS A 73 13.66 -4.56 -12.55
C LYS A 73 14.42 -3.61 -11.64
N GLU A 74 13.77 -3.14 -10.59
CA GLU A 74 14.38 -2.17 -9.67
C GLU A 74 15.40 -2.85 -8.74
N ILE A 75 15.13 -4.09 -8.33
CA ILE A 75 16.10 -4.93 -7.63
C ILE A 75 17.29 -5.28 -8.53
N GLU A 76 17.06 -5.68 -9.79
CA GLU A 76 18.12 -5.98 -10.77
C GLU A 76 19.06 -4.79 -10.97
N LYS A 77 18.51 -3.59 -11.19
CA LYS A 77 19.30 -2.35 -11.27
C LYS A 77 20.10 -2.07 -10.00
N ALA A 78 19.50 -2.28 -8.83
CA ALA A 78 20.19 -2.07 -7.56
C ALA A 78 21.39 -3.01 -7.40
N PHE A 79 21.25 -4.28 -7.81
CA PHE A 79 22.38 -5.23 -7.83
C PHE A 79 23.47 -4.84 -8.83
N GLU A 80 23.12 -4.37 -10.03
CA GLU A 80 24.12 -3.89 -10.99
C GLU A 80 24.93 -2.69 -10.48
N VAL A 81 24.31 -1.80 -9.68
CA VAL A 81 25.02 -0.67 -9.06
C VAL A 81 26.00 -1.16 -8.00
N VAL A 82 25.60 -2.14 -7.19
CA VAL A 82 26.48 -2.76 -6.18
C VAL A 82 27.64 -3.52 -6.82
N GLU A 83 27.44 -4.14 -7.98
CA GLU A 83 28.52 -4.81 -8.71
C GLU A 83 29.49 -3.83 -9.40
N LYS A 84 28.99 -2.66 -9.83
CA LYS A 84 29.77 -1.63 -10.53
C LYS A 84 30.49 -0.67 -9.59
N GLU A 85 30.05 -0.51 -8.34
CA GLU A 85 30.81 0.15 -7.29
C GLU A 85 31.74 -0.87 -6.62
N PRO A 86 33.08 -0.73 -6.74
CA PRO A 86 33.98 -1.75 -6.22
C PRO A 86 33.84 -1.86 -4.70
N ALA A 87 33.63 -3.09 -4.22
CA ALA A 87 33.67 -3.52 -2.83
C ALA A 87 35.07 -3.37 -2.20
N THR A 88 35.68 -2.19 -2.27
CA THR A 88 37.06 -1.94 -1.79
C THR A 88 37.12 -1.08 -0.53
N THR A 89 36.07 -0.35 -0.16
CA THR A 89 36.17 0.59 0.98
C THR A 89 35.66 0.03 2.31
N VAL A 90 34.68 -0.88 2.34
CA VAL A 90 34.05 -1.29 3.63
C VAL A 90 34.71 -2.53 4.26
N ILE A 91 35.30 -3.43 3.47
CA ILE A 91 35.77 -4.73 3.99
C ILE A 91 37.04 -4.61 4.86
N LYS A 92 37.79 -3.49 4.81
CA LYS A 92 39.01 -3.36 5.66
C LYS A 92 38.74 -2.94 7.11
N SER A 93 37.57 -2.39 7.47
CA SER A 93 37.34 -1.90 8.84
C SER A 93 36.57 -2.86 9.76
N GLU A 94 36.00 -3.96 9.25
CA GLU A 94 35.07 -4.81 10.03
C GLU A 94 35.46 -6.29 10.14
N ILE A 95 36.66 -6.68 9.70
CA ILE A 95 37.25 -8.04 9.84
C ILE A 95 37.53 -8.44 11.31
N GLY A 96 36.86 -7.83 12.29
CA GLY A 96 37.08 -8.05 13.71
C GLY A 96 35.83 -8.18 14.57
N LYS A 97 34.61 -8.05 14.02
CA LYS A 97 33.39 -8.25 14.81
C LYS A 97 32.59 -9.45 14.29
N PRO A 98 32.28 -10.44 15.16
CA PRO A 98 31.45 -11.56 14.77
C PRO A 98 30.09 -11.08 14.26
N PHE A 99 29.70 -11.54 13.08
CA PHE A 99 28.35 -11.36 12.56
C PHE A 99 27.39 -12.25 13.37
N GLU A 100 26.61 -11.65 14.26
CA GLU A 100 25.59 -12.37 15.04
C GLU A 100 24.39 -12.71 14.16
N LYS A 101 24.27 -13.99 13.78
CA LYS A 101 23.07 -14.52 13.13
C LYS A 101 21.87 -14.41 14.07
N HIS A 102 21.02 -13.41 13.86
CA HIS A 102 19.69 -13.39 14.46
C HIS A 102 18.77 -14.30 13.62
N THR A 103 18.70 -15.57 13.99
CA THR A 103 17.69 -16.50 13.48
C THR A 103 16.32 -16.12 14.04
N TYR A 104 15.44 -15.59 13.18
CA TYR A 104 14.02 -15.48 13.50
C TYR A 104 13.40 -16.88 13.45
N GLN A 105 13.14 -17.45 14.62
CA GLN A 105 12.32 -18.64 14.76
C GLN A 105 10.88 -18.24 14.47
N ILE A 106 10.36 -18.57 13.28
CA ILE A 106 8.93 -18.50 13.02
C ILE A 106 8.30 -19.66 13.79
N THR A 107 7.87 -19.40 15.03
CA THR A 107 7.02 -20.33 15.76
C THR A 107 5.66 -20.36 15.07
N ARG A 108 5.41 -21.44 14.33
CA ARG A 108 4.07 -21.80 13.88
C ARG A 108 3.27 -22.17 15.12
N SER A 109 2.53 -21.22 15.68
CA SER A 109 1.46 -21.56 16.62
C SER A 109 0.35 -22.22 15.83
N GLU A 110 0.22 -23.53 15.98
CA GLU A 110 -1.05 -24.21 15.72
C GLU A 110 -2.11 -23.61 16.65
N GLY A 111 -3.25 -23.24 16.08
CA GLY A 111 -4.37 -22.65 16.82
C GLY A 111 -4.67 -21.22 16.36
N ASP A 112 -5.38 -21.11 15.25
CA ASP A 112 -6.70 -20.47 15.18
C ASP A 112 -7.07 -20.42 13.69
N ASP A 113 -7.66 -21.54 13.25
CA ASP A 113 -8.54 -21.54 12.08
C ASP A 113 -9.65 -20.54 12.36
N GLU A 114 -9.65 -19.40 11.67
CA GLU A 114 -10.84 -18.74 11.11
C GLU A 114 -10.44 -17.43 10.43
N PHE A 115 -11.18 -17.09 9.35
CA PHE A 115 -11.26 -15.81 8.65
C PHE A 115 -10.22 -15.51 7.54
N TYR A 116 -10.57 -15.26 6.26
CA TYR A 116 -11.83 -14.92 5.57
C TYR A 116 -11.87 -15.59 4.17
N GLU A 117 -13.03 -16.10 3.75
CA GLU A 117 -13.40 -16.21 2.32
C GLU A 117 -13.84 -14.86 1.76
#